data_AF-A0A6L7I090-F1
#
_entry.id   AF-A0A6L7I090-F1
#
_cell.length_a   1.000
_cell.length_b   1.000
_cell.length_c   1.000
_cell.angle_alpha   90.00
_cell.angle_beta   90.00
_cell.angle_gamma   90.00
#
_symmetry.space_group_name_H-M   'P 1'
#
loop_
_entity.id
_entity.type
_entity.pdbx_description
1 polymer ?
#
loop_
_entity_poly.entity_id
_entity_poly.type
_entity_poly.pdbx_seq_one_letter_code
_entity_poly.pdbx_strand_id
1 'polypeptide(L)'
;MDSMAEQLMEALMIMALGMGLVFIFLTILIGAVNLVAWKFAPKPNLAPIAEASEAQVTSFPGIDPKMVAVITAAVHQYRAKA
;
A
#
# COMPACT_ATOMS: atom_id res chain seq x y z
N MET A 1 -12.15 -48.43 24.08
CA MET A 1 -12.36 -46.97 24.12
C MET A 1 -11.23 -46.25 23.36
N ASP A 2 -10.12 -46.93 23.09
CA ASP A 2 -8.90 -46.38 22.48
C ASP A 2 -8.99 -46.18 20.95
N SER A 3 -9.85 -46.93 20.27
CA SER A 3 -10.03 -46.85 18.81
C SER A 3 -10.54 -45.48 18.32
N MET A 4 -11.40 -44.83 19.10
CA MET A 4 -11.90 -43.49 18.75
C MET A 4 -10.80 -42.43 18.90
N ALA A 5 -10.00 -42.53 19.97
CA ALA A 5 -8.89 -41.61 20.18
C ALA A 5 -7.83 -41.72 19.08
N GLU A 6 -7.55 -42.95 18.62
CA GLU A 6 -6.61 -43.21 17.54
C GLU A 6 -7.10 -42.68 16.18
N GLN A 7 -8.38 -42.88 15.84
CA GLN A 7 -9.00 -42.30 14.64
C GLN A 7 -9.00 -40.77 14.66
N LEU A 8 -9.25 -40.15 15.82
CA LEU A 8 -9.18 -38.69 15.95
C LEU A 8 -7.75 -38.17 15.81
N MET A 9 -6.76 -38.90 16.33
CA MET A 9 -5.35 -38.55 16.15
C MET A 9 -4.94 -38.64 14.68
N GLU A 10 -5.38 -39.67 13.97
CA GLU A 10 -5.14 -39.83 12.54
C GLU A 10 -5.81 -38.70 11.72
N ALA A 11 -7.06 -38.36 12.04
CA ALA A 11 -7.77 -37.24 11.41
C ALA A 11 -7.08 -35.88 11.67
N LEU A 12 -6.57 -35.66 12.88
CA LEU A 12 -5.78 -34.46 13.22
C LEU A 12 -4.51 -34.37 12.38
N MET A 13 -3.78 -35.49 12.22
CA MET A 13 -2.59 -35.54 11.39
C MET A 13 -2.91 -35.21 9.93
N ILE A 14 -4.01 -35.75 9.39
CA ILE A 14 -4.47 -35.44 8.02
C ILE A 14 -4.84 -33.96 7.88
N MET A 15 -5.54 -33.37 8.86
CA MET A 15 -5.85 -31.94 8.88
C MET A 15 -4.57 -31.10 8.89
N ALA A 16 -3.60 -31.46 9.73
CA ALA A 16 -2.31 -30.77 9.82
C ALA A 16 -1.54 -30.86 8.50
N LEU A 17 -1.55 -32.02 7.83
CA LEU A 17 -0.96 -32.16 6.50
C LEU A 17 -1.66 -31.27 5.46
N GLY A 18 -2.99 -31.22 5.47
CA GLY A 18 -3.76 -30.35 4.58
C GLY A 18 -3.42 -28.87 4.80
N MET A 19 -3.41 -28.43 6.06
CA MET A 19 -3.01 -27.07 6.44
C MET A 19 -1.57 -26.76 6.05
N GLY A 20 -0.65 -27.71 6.22
CA GLY A 20 0.75 -27.60 5.82
C GLY A 20 0.92 -27.42 4.32
N LEU A 21 0.21 -28.23 3.51
CA LEU A 21 0.25 -28.14 2.06
C LEU A 21 -0.28 -26.79 1.55
N VAL A 22 -1.42 -26.33 2.09
CA VAL A 22 -1.97 -25.02 1.76
C VAL A 22 -0.99 -23.91 2.12
N PHE A 23 -0.36 -24.00 3.29
CA PHE A 23 0.64 -23.01 3.72
C PHE A 23 1.85 -22.97 2.77
N ILE A 24 2.39 -24.12 2.38
CA ILE A 24 3.49 -24.22 1.41
C ILE A 24 3.06 -23.61 0.06
N PHE A 25 1.87 -23.96 -0.42
CA PHE A 25 1.35 -23.44 -1.67
C PHE A 25 1.21 -21.92 -1.67
N LEU A 26 0.61 -21.36 -0.61
CA LEU A 26 0.49 -19.91 -0.45
C LEU A 26 1.84 -19.22 -0.32
N THR A 27 2.80 -19.82 0.40
CA THR A 27 4.16 -19.28 0.52
C THR A 27 4.84 -19.18 -0.84
N ILE A 28 4.72 -20.23 -1.66
CA ILE A 28 5.24 -20.22 -3.04
C ILE A 28 4.52 -19.15 -3.88
N LEU A 29 3.20 -19.02 -3.76
CA LEU A 29 2.41 -18.04 -4.50
C LEU A 29 2.79 -16.60 -4.11
N ILE A 30 2.94 -16.31 -2.81
CA ILE A 30 3.42 -15.03 -2.31
C ILE A 30 4.85 -14.76 -2.83
N GLY A 31 5.72 -15.77 -2.85
CA GLY A 31 7.06 -15.68 -3.40
C GLY A 31 7.06 -15.35 -4.90
N ALA A 32 6.20 -16.00 -5.67
CA ALA A 32 6.03 -15.73 -7.10
C ALA A 32 5.51 -14.32 -7.36
N VAL A 33 4.50 -13.87 -6.62
CA VAL A 33 3.97 -12.50 -6.71
C VAL A 33 5.04 -11.48 -6.34
N ASN A 34 5.83 -11.72 -5.30
CA ASN A 34 6.95 -10.86 -4.93
C ASN A 34 8.06 -10.86 -5.98
N LEU A 35 8.34 -12.00 -6.63
CA LEU A 35 9.34 -12.07 -7.70
C LEU A 35 8.87 -11.28 -8.94
N VAL A 36 7.59 -11.39 -9.29
CA VAL A 36 6.96 -10.61 -10.35
C VAL A 36 6.99 -9.13 -9.99
N ALA A 37 6.61 -8.77 -8.76
CA ALA A 37 6.70 -7.40 -8.27
C ALA A 37 8.15 -6.91 -8.29
N TRP A 38 9.13 -7.69 -7.90
CA TRP A 38 10.53 -7.25 -7.94
C TRP A 38 11.04 -7.06 -9.37
N LYS A 39 10.63 -7.92 -10.31
CA LYS A 39 11.09 -7.88 -11.70
C LYS A 39 10.38 -6.83 -12.56
N PHE A 40 9.10 -6.58 -12.28
CA PHE A 40 8.20 -5.73 -13.06
C PHE A 40 7.68 -4.51 -12.30
N ALA A 41 7.91 -4.39 -10.99
CA ALA A 41 7.62 -3.12 -10.32
C ALA A 41 8.51 -2.07 -10.98
N PRO A 42 7.91 -0.97 -11.45
CA PRO A 42 8.66 0.25 -11.66
C PRO A 42 9.42 0.48 -10.36
N LYS A 43 10.74 0.74 -10.45
CA LYS A 43 11.45 1.36 -9.32
C LYS A 43 10.50 2.44 -8.82
N PRO A 44 10.07 2.45 -7.55
CA PRO A 44 9.47 3.65 -7.04
C PRO A 44 10.55 4.69 -7.26
N ASN A 45 10.36 5.50 -8.29
CA ASN A 45 10.81 6.86 -8.23
C ASN A 45 9.99 7.36 -7.04
N LEU A 46 10.52 7.12 -5.84
CA LEU A 46 10.46 8.07 -4.77
C LEU A 46 11.17 9.32 -5.36
N ALA A 47 10.54 9.93 -6.38
CA ALA A 47 10.33 11.34 -6.34
C ALA A 47 9.90 11.54 -4.89
N PRO A 48 10.69 12.29 -4.10
CA PRO A 48 10.26 12.65 -2.77
C PRO A 48 8.77 12.93 -2.88
N ILE A 49 7.97 12.39 -1.97
CA ILE A 49 6.63 12.94 -1.78
C ILE A 49 6.94 14.38 -1.40
N ALA A 50 7.08 15.25 -2.40
CA ALA A 50 7.19 16.66 -2.26
C ALA A 50 5.82 16.95 -1.70
N GLU A 51 5.79 17.11 -0.38
CA GLU A 51 4.67 17.57 0.44
C GLU A 51 3.70 18.30 -0.47
N ALA A 52 2.63 17.61 -0.90
CA ALA A 52 1.71 18.01 -1.96
C ALA A 52 2.07 19.38 -2.58
N SER A 53 3.10 19.40 -3.43
CA SER A 53 3.59 20.67 -3.97
C SER A 53 2.44 21.28 -4.74
N GLU A 54 2.04 22.43 -4.23
CA GLU A 54 0.96 23.33 -4.63
C GLU A 54 0.25 22.90 -5.91
N ALA A 55 -1.03 22.57 -5.74
CA ALA A 55 -2.01 22.42 -6.80
C ALA A 55 -1.63 23.32 -7.98
N GLN A 56 -1.33 22.71 -9.13
CA GLN A 56 -1.22 23.45 -10.37
C GLN A 56 -2.51 24.27 -10.50
N VAL A 57 -2.38 25.57 -10.27
CA VAL A 57 -3.49 26.50 -10.42
C VAL A 57 -3.77 26.53 -11.91
N THR A 58 -4.74 25.73 -12.34
CA THR A 58 -5.32 25.83 -13.67
C THR A 58 -5.71 27.29 -13.85
N SER A 59 -5.05 27.99 -14.75
CA SER A 59 -5.36 29.40 -15.02
C SER A 59 -6.77 29.45 -15.60
N PHE A 60 -7.76 29.76 -14.76
CA PHE A 60 -9.13 29.98 -15.20
C PHE A 60 -9.17 31.30 -15.99
N PRO A 61 -9.63 31.29 -17.26
CA PRO A 61 -9.75 32.51 -18.04
C PRO A 61 -10.78 33.44 -17.37
N GLY A 62 -10.29 34.54 -16.78
CA GLY A 62 -11.13 35.52 -16.07
C GLY A 62 -10.67 35.85 -14.65
N ILE A 63 -9.70 35.13 -14.08
CA ILE A 63 -9.14 35.43 -12.76
C ILE A 63 -7.76 36.07 -12.95
N ASP A 64 -7.59 37.30 -12.43
CA ASP A 64 -6.31 38.00 -12.47
C ASP A 64 -5.25 37.23 -11.65
N PRO A 65 -4.16 36.77 -12.28
CA PRO A 65 -3.06 36.07 -11.60
C PRO A 65 -2.48 36.87 -10.42
N LYS A 66 -2.56 38.20 -10.48
CA LYS A 66 -2.10 39.09 -9.40
C LYS A 66 -2.93 38.92 -8.13
N MET A 67 -4.25 38.74 -8.24
CA MET A 67 -5.13 38.53 -7.08
C MET A 67 -4.85 37.19 -6.41
N VAL A 68 -4.58 36.14 -7.19
CA VAL A 68 -4.20 34.82 -6.66
C VAL A 68 -2.88 34.92 -5.89
N ALA A 69 -1.87 35.60 -6.44
CA ALA A 69 -0.58 35.77 -5.78
C ALA A 69 -0.69 36.52 -4.43
N VAL A 70 -1.52 37.56 -4.37
CA VAL A 70 -1.75 38.32 -3.12
C VAL A 70 -2.44 37.46 -2.06
N ILE A 71 -3.45 36.66 -2.44
CA ILE A 71 -4.16 35.78 -1.50
C ILE A 71 -3.21 34.69 -0.99
N THR A 72 -2.44 34.04 -1.87
CA THR A 72 -1.46 33.02 -1.47
C THR A 72 -0.41 33.59 -0.52
N ALA A 73 0.11 34.79 -0.79
CA ALA A 73 1.07 35.45 0.08
C ALA A 73 0.48 35.77 1.48
N ALA A 74 -0.77 36.24 1.52
CA ALA A 74 -1.47 36.52 2.78
C ALA A 74 -1.69 35.23 3.62
N VAL A 75 -2.08 34.13 2.97
CA VAL A 75 -2.26 32.83 3.64
C VAL A 75 -0.93 32.29 4.15
N HIS A 76 0.13 32.38 3.36
CA HIS A 76 1.48 31.97 3.78
C HIS A 76 1.96 32.78 4.99
N GLN A 77 1.74 34.10 4.99
CA GLN A 77 2.11 34.98 6.09
C GLN A 77 1.34 34.64 7.37
N TYR A 78 0.04 34.34 7.27
CA TYR A 78 -0.77 33.92 8.42
C TYR A 78 -0.28 32.59 9.00
N ARG A 79 -0.01 31.59 8.16
CA ARG A 79 0.50 30.27 8.59
C ARG A 79 1.90 30.33 9.18
N ALA A 80 2.76 31.21 8.69
CA ALA A 80 4.10 31.41 9.25
C ALA A 80 4.09 32.17 10.59
N LYS A 81 2.98 32.85 10.90
CA LYS A 81 2.81 33.61 12.15
C LYS A 81 2.00 32.84 13.21
N ALA A 82 1.38 31.72 12.84
CA ALA A 82 0.69 30.79 13.74
C ALA A 82 1.67 29.72 14.25
#